data_AF-A0A3A9W240-F1
#
_entry.id   AF-A0A3A9W240-F1
#
_cell.length_a   1.000
_cell.length_b   1.000
_cell.length_c   1.000
_cell.angle_alpha   90.00
_cell.angle_beta   90.00
_cell.angle_gamma   90.00
#
_symmetry.space_group_name_H-M   'P 1'
#
loop_
_entity.id
_entity.type
_entity.pdbx_description
1 polymer ?
#
loop_
_entity_poly.entity_id
_entity_poly.type
_entity_poly.pdbx_seq_one_letter_code
_entity_poly.pdbx_strand_id
1 'polypeptide(L)'
;MFEEVHHRPCGRPTKAGTPCRAQFSGPGFACKLHTTDHEKALVEAYRTGLETGRKQEREWQQRAEASQVEHLERQIRTLRDELDAQNRRFEVDGDQAVTVDGYGYRWRGPGTLEVGDRVLLPENYVSALRHGPGPFPGTVTELGTTYTGTLSTIISRAVPPQTR
;
A
#
# COMPACT_ATOMS: atom_id res chain seq x y z
N MET A 1 -8.33 -0.17 -27.24
CA MET A 1 -9.03 -0.43 -28.51
C MET A 1 -9.59 0.90 -28.98
N PHE A 2 -8.89 1.58 -29.89
CA PHE A 2 -9.38 2.85 -30.45
C PHE A 2 -10.62 2.53 -31.28
N GLU A 3 -11.73 3.19 -30.98
CA GLU A 3 -12.96 3.10 -31.78
C GLU A 3 -12.60 3.60 -33.19
N GLU A 4 -12.58 2.68 -34.16
CA GLU A 4 -12.40 3.04 -35.55
C GLU A 4 -13.58 3.92 -35.95
N VAL A 5 -13.32 5.21 -36.15
CA VAL A 5 -14.37 6.16 -36.53
C VAL A 5 -14.75 5.88 -37.97
N HIS A 6 -15.69 4.97 -38.18
CA HIS A 6 -16.21 4.68 -39.51
C HIS A 6 -17.04 5.85 -40.00
N HIS A 7 -16.47 6.64 -40.91
CA HIS A 7 -17.19 7.66 -41.65
C HIS A 7 -18.05 6.97 -42.71
N ARG A 8 -19.38 6.97 -42.52
CA ARG A 8 -20.32 6.43 -43.51
C ARG A 8 -21.32 7.47 -43.98
N PRO A 9 -21.71 7.45 -45.27
CA PRO A 9 -22.79 8.31 -45.75
C PRO A 9 -24.14 7.84 -45.19
N CYS A 10 -25.08 8.78 -45.02
CA CYS A 10 -26.43 8.52 -44.53
C CYS A 10 -27.24 7.54 -45.37
N GLY A 11 -27.20 7.66 -46.70
CA GLY A 11 -27.87 6.75 -47.63
C GLY A 11 -29.41 6.84 -47.66
N ARG A 12 -30.06 7.43 -46.65
CA ARG A 12 -31.53 7.56 -46.61
C ARG A 12 -32.06 8.44 -47.76
N PRO A 13 -33.20 8.09 -48.35
CA PRO A 13 -33.78 8.87 -49.45
C PRO A 13 -34.16 10.27 -48.99
N THR A 14 -33.81 11.27 -49.80
CA THR A 14 -34.23 12.66 -49.61
C THR A 14 -35.65 12.88 -50.17
N LYS A 15 -36.22 14.07 -49.97
CA LYS A 15 -37.50 14.45 -50.59
C LYS A 15 -37.50 14.36 -52.12
N ALA A 16 -36.32 14.43 -52.75
CA ALA A 16 -36.14 14.29 -54.19
C ALA A 16 -35.88 12.83 -54.65
N GLY A 17 -35.96 11.85 -53.74
CA GLY A 17 -35.74 10.43 -54.03
C GLY A 17 -34.27 10.01 -54.16
N THR A 18 -33.32 10.94 -54.14
CA THR A 18 -31.88 10.63 -54.18
C THR A 18 -31.33 10.31 -52.78
N PRO A 19 -30.30 9.44 -52.65
CA PRO A 19 -29.74 9.08 -51.35
C PRO A 19 -28.96 10.23 -50.71
N CYS A 20 -29.16 10.42 -49.40
CA CYS A 20 -28.49 11.46 -48.63
C CYS A 20 -26.98 11.17 -48.52
N ARG A 21 -26.16 12.14 -48.94
CA ARG A 21 -24.69 12.05 -48.91
C ARG A 21 -24.05 12.62 -47.65
N ALA A 22 -24.84 13.12 -46.70
CA ALA A 22 -24.32 13.63 -45.45
C ALA A 22 -23.56 12.52 -44.72
N GLN A 23 -22.30 12.80 -44.39
CA GLN A 23 -21.46 11.88 -43.61
C GLN A 23 -21.66 12.15 -42.13
N PHE A 24 -21.60 11.10 -41.33
CA PHE A 24 -21.54 11.22 -39.88
C PHE A 24 -20.56 10.18 -39.33
N SER A 25 -20.00 10.48 -38.17
CA SER A 25 -19.05 9.63 -37.44
C SER A 25 -19.74 8.91 -36.28
N GLY A 26 -19.27 7.71 -35.97
CA GLY A 26 -19.68 6.95 -34.79
C GLY A 26 -20.94 6.08 -35.00
N PRO A 27 -21.56 5.60 -33.91
CA PRO A 27 -22.59 4.54 -33.94
C PRO A 27 -23.95 4.95 -34.52
N GLY A 28 -24.07 6.16 -35.08
CA GLY A 28 -25.32 6.63 -35.68
C GLY A 28 -25.76 5.77 -36.87
N PHE A 29 -27.05 5.73 -37.17
CA PHE A 29 -27.59 4.95 -38.30
C PHE A 29 -27.81 5.80 -39.56
N ALA A 30 -28.01 7.11 -39.39
CA ALA A 30 -28.27 8.09 -40.44
C ALA A 30 -27.78 9.49 -40.00
N CYS A 31 -27.77 10.47 -40.90
CA CYS A 31 -27.45 11.86 -40.54
C CYS A 31 -28.56 12.49 -39.67
N LYS A 32 -28.23 13.57 -38.95
CA LYS A 32 -29.11 14.26 -37.98
C LYS A 32 -30.53 14.56 -38.49
N LEU A 33 -30.70 14.80 -39.79
CA LEU A 33 -32.00 15.08 -40.41
C LEU A 33 -32.85 13.82 -40.63
N HIS A 34 -32.20 12.68 -40.82
CA HIS A 34 -32.81 11.43 -41.24
C HIS A 34 -32.80 10.35 -40.14
N THR A 35 -32.15 10.61 -39.00
CA THR A 35 -32.22 9.78 -37.79
C THR A 35 -33.60 9.91 -37.15
N THR A 36 -34.31 8.79 -37.03
CA THR A 36 -35.58 8.71 -36.31
C THR A 36 -35.36 8.84 -34.80
N ASP A 37 -36.42 9.18 -34.05
CA ASP A 37 -36.31 9.26 -32.59
C ASP A 37 -36.04 7.89 -31.95
N HIS A 38 -36.55 6.80 -32.55
CA HIS A 38 -36.21 5.44 -32.12
C HIS A 38 -34.71 5.14 -32.29
N GLU A 39 -34.12 5.48 -33.43
CA GLU A 39 -32.68 5.31 -33.66
C GLU A 39 -31.83 6.17 -32.72
N LYS A 40 -32.28 7.40 -32.40
CA LYS A 40 -31.60 8.23 -31.40
C LYS A 40 -31.62 7.56 -30.03
N ALA A 41 -32.77 7.05 -29.60
CA ALA A 41 -32.92 6.34 -28.33
C ALA A 41 -32.04 5.08 -28.27
N LEU A 42 -31.92 4.32 -29.37
CA LEU A 42 -31.04 3.15 -29.43
C LEU A 42 -29.56 3.54 -29.29
N VAL A 43 -29.10 4.59 -29.98
CA VAL A 43 -27.71 5.07 -29.87
C VAL A 43 -27.42 5.57 -28.45
N GLU A 44 -28.36 6.29 -27.85
CA GLU A 44 -28.24 6.79 -26.48
C GLU A 44 -28.17 5.63 -25.48
N ALA A 45 -29.08 4.66 -25.56
CA ALA A 45 -29.06 3.46 -24.72
C ALA A 45 -27.75 2.68 -24.86
N TYR A 46 -27.23 2.54 -26.10
CA TYR A 46 -25.94 1.89 -26.35
C TYR A 46 -24.77 2.63 -25.68
N ARG A 47 -24.73 3.96 -25.82
CA ARG A 47 -23.69 4.80 -25.18
C ARG A 47 -23.77 4.71 -23.66
N THR A 48 -24.95 4.87 -23.09
CA THR A 48 -25.17 4.76 -21.64
C THR A 48 -24.79 3.37 -21.13
N GLY A 49 -25.14 2.31 -21.86
CA GLY A 49 -24.75 0.94 -21.53
C GLY A 49 -23.23 0.74 -21.51
N LEU A 50 -22.52 1.24 -22.53
CA LEU A 50 -21.06 1.18 -22.58
C LEU A 50 -20.39 1.97 -21.45
N GLU A 51 -20.86 3.19 -21.19
CA GLU A 51 -20.31 4.03 -20.12
C GLU A 51 -20.53 3.40 -18.75
N THR A 52 -21.74 2.86 -18.53
CA THR A 52 -22.11 2.18 -17.29
C THR A 52 -21.28 0.90 -17.11
N GLY A 53 -21.14 0.08 -18.16
CA GLY A 53 -20.34 -1.14 -18.13
C GLY A 53 -18.87 -0.85 -17.84
N ARG A 54 -18.27 0.13 -18.53
CA ARG A 54 -16.88 0.56 -18.28
C ARG A 54 -16.69 1.10 -16.87
N LYS A 55 -17.68 1.82 -16.32
CA LYS A 55 -17.62 2.32 -14.96
C LYS A 55 -17.66 1.16 -13.95
N GLN A 56 -18.57 0.22 -14.13
CA GLN A 56 -18.67 -0.97 -13.25
C GLN A 56 -17.41 -1.83 -13.32
N GLU A 57 -16.88 -2.07 -14.51
CA GLU A 57 -15.63 -2.81 -14.70
C GLU A 57 -14.48 -2.17 -13.93
N ARG A 58 -14.29 -0.84 -14.06
CA ARG A 58 -13.27 -0.12 -13.30
C ARG A 58 -13.46 -0.23 -11.80
N GLU A 59 -14.70 -0.06 -11.32
CA GLU A 59 -14.99 -0.20 -9.89
C GLU A 59 -14.72 -1.61 -9.38
N TRP A 60 -15.02 -2.64 -10.16
CA TRP A 60 -14.76 -4.04 -9.80
C TRP A 60 -13.27 -4.34 -9.80
N GLN A 61 -12.53 -3.88 -10.82
CA GLN A 61 -11.07 -4.01 -10.89
C GLN A 61 -10.41 -3.35 -9.67
N GLN A 62 -10.78 -2.11 -9.35
CA GLN A 62 -10.23 -1.40 -8.19
C GLN A 62 -10.50 -2.14 -6.87
N ARG A 63 -11.71 -2.68 -6.69
CA ARG A 63 -12.04 -3.46 -5.48
C ARG A 63 -11.27 -4.77 -5.41
N ALA A 64 -11.13 -5.48 -6.54
CA ALA A 64 -10.39 -6.73 -6.61
C ALA A 64 -8.90 -6.50 -6.31
N GLU A 65 -8.29 -5.47 -6.91
CA GLU A 65 -6.92 -5.07 -6.65
C GLU A 65 -6.71 -4.66 -5.18
N ALA A 66 -7.59 -3.82 -4.63
CA ALA A 66 -7.51 -3.41 -3.23
C ALA A 66 -7.59 -4.61 -2.27
N SER A 67 -8.50 -5.54 -2.52
CA SER A 67 -8.64 -6.77 -1.72
C SER A 67 -7.39 -7.66 -1.83
N GLN A 68 -6.78 -7.74 -3.02
CA GLN A 68 -5.55 -8.49 -3.22
C GLN A 68 -4.36 -7.85 -2.48
N VAL A 69 -4.23 -6.52 -2.52
CA VAL A 69 -3.21 -5.79 -1.75
C VAL A 69 -3.39 -6.04 -0.25
N GLU A 70 -4.61 -5.90 0.28
CA GLU A 70 -4.89 -6.16 1.69
C GLU A 70 -4.56 -7.60 2.10
N HIS A 71 -4.87 -8.58 1.25
CA HIS A 71 -4.51 -9.97 1.49
C HIS A 71 -2.99 -10.18 1.55
N LEU A 72 -2.26 -9.66 0.56
CA LEU A 72 -0.81 -9.77 0.51
C LEU A 72 -0.14 -9.07 1.70
N GLU A 73 -0.62 -7.89 2.09
CA GLU A 73 -0.12 -7.19 3.27
C GLU A 73 -0.32 -7.99 4.56
N ARG A 74 -1.47 -8.65 4.72
CA ARG A 74 -1.71 -9.56 5.84
C ARG A 74 -0.75 -10.74 5.81
N GLN A 75 -0.56 -11.37 4.66
CA GLN A 75 0.38 -12.49 4.51
C GLN A 75 1.81 -12.07 4.83
N ILE A 76 2.27 -10.91 4.36
CA ILE A 76 3.61 -10.39 4.67
C ILE A 76 3.77 -10.17 6.17
N ARG A 77 2.74 -9.62 6.86
CA ARG A 77 2.78 -9.47 8.32
C ARG A 77 2.91 -10.83 9.01
N THR A 78 2.05 -11.78 8.68
CA THR A 78 2.10 -13.13 9.26
C THR A 78 3.45 -13.82 9.03
N LEU A 79 3.98 -13.77 7.80
CA LEU A 79 5.27 -14.38 7.48
C LEU A 79 6.43 -13.71 8.22
N ARG A 80 6.38 -12.39 8.42
CA ARG A 80 7.36 -11.67 9.24
C ARG A 80 7.29 -12.12 10.69
N ASP A 81 6.09 -12.24 11.25
CA ASP A 81 5.89 -12.68 12.63
C ASP A 81 6.36 -14.13 12.83
N GLU A 82 6.07 -15.02 11.87
CA GLU A 82 6.54 -16.41 11.88
C GLU A 82 8.06 -16.49 11.79
N LEU A 83 8.68 -15.74 10.88
CA LEU A 83 10.13 -15.70 10.72
C LEU A 83 10.81 -15.13 11.96
N ASP A 84 10.21 -14.10 12.57
CA ASP A 84 10.67 -13.52 13.82
C ASP A 84 10.60 -14.54 14.95
N ALA A 85 9.46 -15.18 15.16
CA ALA A 85 9.28 -16.20 16.20
C ALA A 85 10.26 -17.37 16.05
N GLN A 86 10.59 -17.77 14.82
CA GLN A 86 11.55 -18.84 14.54
C GLN A 86 13.00 -18.45 14.85
N ASN A 87 13.38 -17.19 14.59
CA ASN A 87 14.77 -16.75 14.65
C ASN A 87 15.09 -15.89 15.87
N ARG A 88 14.09 -15.53 16.69
CA ARG A 88 14.27 -14.67 17.84
C ARG A 88 15.09 -15.39 18.91
N ARG A 89 16.18 -14.75 19.28
CA ARG A 89 17.10 -15.22 20.32
C ARG A 89 16.86 -14.40 21.58
N PHE A 90 16.53 -15.08 22.68
CA PHE A 90 16.32 -14.44 23.99
C PHE A 90 17.60 -14.35 24.83
N GLU A 91 18.63 -15.11 24.47
CA GLU A 91 19.91 -15.15 25.16
C GLU A 91 21.07 -15.20 24.15
N VAL A 92 22.11 -14.42 24.41
CA VAL A 92 23.34 -14.36 23.62
C VAL A 92 24.51 -14.33 24.59
N ASP A 93 25.42 -15.31 24.50
CA ASP A 93 26.60 -15.44 25.37
C ASP A 93 26.30 -15.47 26.89
N GLY A 94 25.17 -16.04 27.31
CA GLY A 94 24.74 -16.04 28.72
C GLY A 94 24.04 -14.76 29.17
N ASP A 95 23.95 -13.76 28.29
CA ASP A 95 23.33 -12.47 28.56
C ASP A 95 21.93 -12.41 27.96
N GLN A 96 21.01 -11.73 28.64
CA GLN A 96 19.67 -11.52 28.11
C GLN A 96 19.75 -10.63 26.86
N ALA A 97 19.18 -11.10 25.76
CA ALA A 97 19.02 -10.32 24.54
C ALA A 97 17.69 -9.57 24.58
N VAL A 98 17.70 -8.30 24.18
CA VAL A 98 16.52 -7.45 24.12
C VAL A 98 16.58 -6.54 22.90
N THR A 99 15.43 -6.06 22.47
CA THR A 99 15.33 -5.05 21.42
C THR A 99 14.93 -3.71 22.06
N VAL A 100 15.72 -2.68 21.81
CA VAL A 100 15.55 -1.33 22.35
C VAL A 100 15.39 -0.38 21.17
N ASP A 101 14.24 0.28 21.08
CA ASP A 101 13.88 1.19 19.98
C ASP A 101 14.15 0.59 18.57
N GLY A 102 13.93 -0.73 18.42
CA GLY A 102 14.10 -1.46 17.16
C GLY A 102 15.50 -2.04 16.90
N TYR A 103 16.44 -1.88 17.82
CA TYR A 103 17.81 -2.41 17.69
C TYR A 103 18.11 -3.45 18.77
N GLY A 104 18.84 -4.51 18.40
CA GLY A 104 19.25 -5.57 19.34
C GLY A 104 20.38 -5.13 20.27
N TYR A 105 20.24 -5.44 21.54
CA TYR A 105 21.27 -5.26 22.57
C TYR A 105 21.32 -6.45 23.52
N ARG A 106 22.42 -6.57 24.27
CA ARG A 106 22.57 -7.53 25.36
C ARG A 106 22.58 -6.84 26.73
N TRP A 107 22.00 -7.49 27.72
CA TRP A 107 21.92 -7.02 29.09
C TRP A 107 22.66 -7.96 30.04
N ARG A 108 23.61 -7.38 30.79
CA ARG A 108 24.49 -8.05 31.77
C ARG A 108 24.23 -7.64 33.21
N GLY A 109 23.34 -6.68 33.42
CA GLY A 109 23.11 -6.13 34.75
C GLY A 109 22.21 -7.02 35.60
N PRO A 110 21.94 -6.60 36.85
CA PRO A 110 21.14 -7.38 37.77
C PRO A 110 19.67 -7.45 37.33
N GLY A 111 19.10 -8.66 37.45
CA GLY A 111 17.71 -8.96 37.09
C GLY A 111 17.46 -8.91 35.58
N THR A 112 16.34 -9.49 35.14
CA THR A 112 15.92 -9.43 33.73
C THR A 112 15.24 -8.09 33.41
N LEU A 113 15.47 -7.59 32.21
CA LEU A 113 14.71 -6.47 31.65
C LEU A 113 13.34 -6.97 31.15
N GLU A 114 12.35 -6.09 31.26
CA GLU A 114 10.99 -6.27 30.74
C GLU A 114 10.68 -5.22 29.67
N VAL A 115 9.65 -5.48 28.86
CA VAL A 115 9.16 -4.51 27.87
C VAL A 115 8.66 -3.26 28.61
N GLY A 116 9.10 -2.08 28.14
CA GLY A 116 8.84 -0.80 28.78
C GLY A 116 9.96 -0.30 29.70
N ASP A 117 10.91 -1.16 30.07
CA ASP A 117 12.06 -0.73 30.88
C ASP A 117 12.88 0.34 30.16
N ARG A 118 13.25 1.38 30.90
CA ARG A 118 14.14 2.45 30.41
C ARG A 118 15.58 2.06 30.68
N VAL A 119 16.41 2.16 29.65
CA VAL A 119 17.82 1.76 29.70
C VAL A 119 18.72 2.85 29.15
N LEU A 120 19.98 2.86 29.60
CA LEU A 120 21.03 3.71 29.08
C LEU A 120 21.86 2.90 28.09
N LEU A 121 21.84 3.33 26.83
CA LEU A 121 22.51 2.68 25.72
C LEU A 121 23.89 3.30 25.47
N PRO A 122 24.87 2.50 25.00
CA PRO A 122 26.18 3.02 24.62
C PRO A 122 26.08 3.90 23.39
N GLU A 123 26.97 4.90 23.31
CA GLU A 123 27.12 5.71 22.12
C GLU A 123 27.45 4.85 20.89
N ASN A 124 26.81 5.17 19.77
CA ASN A 124 27.24 4.76 18.44
C ASN A 124 27.20 5.97 17.49
N TYR A 125 27.71 5.79 16.27
CA TYR A 125 27.79 6.87 15.27
C TYR A 125 26.42 7.56 15.01
N VAL A 126 25.35 6.76 14.91
CA VAL A 126 24.00 7.27 14.63
C VAL A 126 23.43 8.00 15.86
N SER A 127 23.65 7.48 17.06
CA SER A 127 23.19 8.11 18.29
C SER A 127 23.93 9.41 18.58
N ALA A 128 25.23 9.47 18.31
CA ALA A 128 26.01 10.70 18.45
C ALA A 128 25.45 11.82 17.57
N LEU A 129 25.05 11.49 16.34
CA LEU A 129 24.43 12.44 15.41
C LEU A 129 23.03 12.88 15.89
N ARG A 130 22.24 11.97 16.47
CA ARG A 130 20.83 12.23 16.83
C ARG A 130 20.65 12.85 18.23
N HIS A 131 21.43 12.41 19.19
CA HIS A 131 21.27 12.72 20.62
C HIS A 131 22.44 13.50 21.20
N GLY A 132 23.48 13.76 20.40
CA GLY A 132 24.75 14.30 20.85
C GLY A 132 25.69 13.21 21.36
N PRO A 133 26.96 13.56 21.63
CA PRO A 133 27.94 12.63 22.14
C PRO A 133 27.53 12.10 23.52
N GLY A 134 27.81 10.83 23.76
CA GLY A 134 27.62 10.13 25.01
C GLY A 134 26.51 9.07 24.98
N PRO A 135 26.32 8.38 26.12
CA PRO A 135 25.22 7.45 26.33
C PRO A 135 23.87 8.13 26.18
N PHE A 136 22.88 7.39 25.67
CA PHE A 136 21.54 7.93 25.43
C PHE A 136 20.46 6.99 26.00
N PRO A 137 19.31 7.52 26.45
CA PRO A 137 18.24 6.69 26.98
C PRO A 137 17.46 6.02 25.84
N GLY A 138 17.04 4.78 26.06
CA GLY A 138 16.14 4.03 25.18
C GLY A 138 15.08 3.26 25.97
N THR A 139 14.10 2.69 25.27
CA THR A 139 13.06 1.85 25.88
C THR A 139 13.11 0.44 25.32
N VAL A 140 13.10 -0.58 26.19
CA VAL A 140 12.96 -1.97 25.75
C VAL A 140 11.59 -2.11 25.09
N THR A 141 11.58 -2.32 23.77
CA THR A 141 10.34 -2.47 23.00
C THR A 141 9.93 -3.93 22.95
N GLU A 142 10.89 -4.86 22.93
CA GLU A 142 10.63 -6.29 22.83
C GLU A 142 11.72 -7.10 23.54
N LEU A 143 11.37 -8.30 23.99
CA LEU A 143 12.35 -9.28 24.49
C LEU A 143 12.96 -10.06 23.33
N GLY A 144 14.24 -10.42 23.47
CA GLY A 144 15.00 -11.07 22.41
C GLY A 144 15.37 -10.16 21.25
N THR A 145 16.08 -10.73 20.28
CA THR A 145 16.43 -10.08 19.01
C THR A 145 16.55 -11.13 17.90
N THR A 146 16.23 -10.73 16.67
CA THR A 146 16.52 -11.52 15.46
C THR A 146 17.86 -11.18 14.82
N TYR A 147 18.56 -10.17 15.34
CA TYR A 147 19.88 -9.80 14.84
C TYR A 147 20.92 -10.87 15.21
N THR A 148 21.64 -11.37 14.21
CA THR A 148 22.61 -12.46 14.37
C THR A 148 24.04 -11.99 14.59
N GLY A 149 24.33 -10.70 14.38
CA GLY A 149 25.66 -10.12 14.56
C GLY A 149 26.00 -9.80 16.02
N THR A 150 27.14 -9.14 16.21
CA THR A 150 27.62 -8.74 17.54
C THR A 150 26.71 -7.69 18.17
N LEU A 151 26.18 -7.99 19.36
CA LEU A 151 25.32 -7.08 20.11
C LEU A 151 26.14 -6.16 21.03
N SER A 152 25.81 -4.88 21.00
CA SER A 152 26.30 -3.90 21.97
C SER A 152 25.69 -4.17 23.35
N THR A 153 26.46 -3.91 24.41
CA THR A 153 26.01 -4.08 25.78
C THR A 153 25.29 -2.83 26.28
N ILE A 154 24.10 -2.99 26.85
CA ILE A 154 23.40 -1.93 27.59
C ILE A 154 24.26 -1.52 28.80
N ILE A 155 24.43 -0.22 29.01
CA ILE A 155 25.29 0.31 30.09
C ILE A 155 24.62 0.10 31.45
N SER A 156 23.37 0.53 31.59
CA SER A 156 22.62 0.44 32.85
C SER A 156 21.12 0.56 32.60
N ARG A 157 20.31 0.29 33.64
CA ARG A 157 18.94 0.82 33.67
C ARG A 157 19.02 2.35 33.74
N ALA A 158 18.13 3.03 33.04
CA ALA A 158 17.97 4.47 33.17
C ALA A 158 17.02 4.73 34.34
N VAL A 159 17.42 5.61 35.26
CA VAL A 159 16.49 6.11 36.29
C VAL A 159 15.45 6.96 35.56
N PRO A 160 14.13 6.79 35.82
CA PRO A 160 13.13 7.67 35.23
C PRO A 160 13.46 9.13 35.58
N PRO A 161 13.24 10.09 34.66
CA PRO A 161 13.46 11.49 34.97
C PRO A 161 12.58 11.85 36.17
N GLN A 162 13.20 12.29 37.26
CA GLN A 162 12.45 12.81 38.40
C GLN A 162 11.72 14.06 37.92
N THR A 163 10.41 13.96 37.73
CA THR A 163 9.54 15.13 37.58
C THR A 163 9.67 15.96 38.85
N ARG A 164 10.35 17.11 38.74
CA ARG A 164 10.28 18.21 39.70
C ARG A 164 9.09 19.09 39.39
#